data_AF-A0A3D5BN20-F1
#
_entry.id   AF-A0A3D5BN20-F1
#
_cell.length_a   1.000
_cell.length_b   1.000
_cell.length_c   1.000
_cell.angle_alpha   90.00
_cell.angle_beta   90.00
_cell.angle_gamma   90.00
#
_symmetry.space_group_name_H-M   'P 1'
#
loop_
_entity.id
_entity.type
_entity.pdbx_description
1 polymer ?
#
loop_
_entity_poly.entity_id
_entity_poly.type
_entity_poly.pdbx_seq_one_letter_code
_entity_poly.pdbx_strand_id
1 'polypeptide(L)'
;MKKTVRIKHANDEYVGPRIYDKTPQEMFRPRVASNCEVNRTHVFRVKRRTVAIVVVPGVMASRLSNLDNEPVWDPDNLKFMARSYFWCAPEKRYDLLIKKGRKVMARGDQEKYKNYPKAEERGWAGLAWDYFAKLLGGLQDWNTPLKVFLDLPVYAFGYDWVDSCEVSGTLLKQFILEKVKADNVSVYGFL
;
A
#
# COMPACT_ATOMS: atom_id res chain seq x y z
N MET A 1 -33.82 -51.59 -10.90
CA MET A 1 -33.88 -50.80 -12.16
C MET A 1 -32.55 -50.07 -12.35
N LYS A 2 -31.73 -50.45 -13.34
CA LYS A 2 -30.52 -49.69 -13.72
C LYS A 2 -30.95 -48.54 -14.63
N LYS A 3 -30.74 -47.28 -14.21
CA LYS A 3 -30.93 -46.11 -15.09
C LYS A 3 -29.80 -46.10 -16.11
N THR A 4 -30.14 -46.46 -17.36
CA THR A 4 -29.22 -46.34 -18.50
C THR A 4 -29.01 -44.86 -18.79
N VAL A 5 -27.85 -44.31 -18.40
CA VAL A 5 -27.44 -42.97 -18.81
C VAL A 5 -26.97 -43.08 -20.25
N ARG A 6 -27.78 -42.57 -21.19
CA ARG A 6 -27.36 -42.38 -22.58
C ARG A 6 -26.25 -41.33 -22.61
N ILE A 7 -25.01 -41.77 -22.80
CA ILE A 7 -23.92 -40.86 -23.16
C ILE A 7 -24.18 -40.42 -24.60
N LYS A 8 -24.62 -39.17 -24.80
CA LYS A 8 -24.69 -38.58 -26.14
C LYS A 8 -23.26 -38.40 -26.64
N HIS A 9 -22.93 -39.00 -27.77
CA HIS A 9 -21.69 -38.75 -28.49
C HIS A 9 -21.68 -37.29 -28.97
N ALA A 10 -20.60 -36.56 -28.67
CA ALA A 10 -20.38 -35.20 -29.13
C ALA A 10 -20.09 -35.20 -30.63
N ASN A 11 -21.15 -35.11 -31.44
CA ASN A 11 -21.08 -34.73 -32.85
C ASN A 11 -21.21 -33.20 -33.03
N ASP A 12 -21.05 -32.42 -31.96
CA ASP A 12 -21.21 -30.97 -32.02
C ASP A 12 -19.89 -30.35 -32.47
N GLU A 13 -19.92 -29.71 -33.65
CA GLU A 13 -18.88 -28.83 -34.18
C GLU A 13 -18.40 -27.86 -33.09
N TYR A 14 -17.08 -27.63 -33.00
CA TYR A 14 -16.53 -26.71 -32.00
C TYR A 14 -17.10 -25.30 -32.21
N VAL A 15 -17.94 -24.86 -31.27
CA VAL A 15 -18.50 -23.50 -31.28
C VAL A 15 -17.51 -22.56 -30.60
N GLY A 16 -17.18 -21.46 -31.27
CA GLY A 16 -16.22 -20.47 -30.79
C GLY A 16 -16.50 -19.96 -29.36
N PRO A 17 -15.45 -19.46 -28.66
CA PRO A 17 -15.52 -19.16 -27.24
C PRO A 17 -16.57 -18.10 -26.92
N ARG A 18 -17.27 -18.27 -25.79
CA ARG A 18 -18.16 -17.24 -25.22
C ARG A 18 -17.40 -16.43 -24.19
N ILE A 19 -17.38 -15.11 -24.37
CA ILE A 19 -16.65 -14.20 -23.48
C ILE A 19 -17.64 -13.54 -22.51
N TYR A 20 -17.30 -13.55 -21.23
CA TYR A 20 -18.04 -12.89 -20.17
C TYR A 20 -17.15 -11.84 -19.51
N ASP A 21 -17.54 -10.58 -19.59
CA ASP A 21 -16.90 -9.51 -18.83
C ASP A 21 -17.59 -9.40 -17.46
N LYS A 22 -16.81 -9.54 -16.39
CA LYS A 22 -17.30 -9.54 -15.00
C LYS A 22 -16.46 -8.61 -14.12
N THR A 23 -17.09 -7.99 -13.16
CA THR A 23 -16.43 -7.30 -12.05
C THR A 23 -15.94 -8.31 -11.00
N PRO A 24 -14.93 -7.96 -10.18
CA PRO A 24 -14.55 -8.77 -9.02
C PRO A 24 -15.76 -9.17 -8.15
N GLN A 25 -16.68 -8.24 -7.88
CA GLN A 25 -17.86 -8.49 -7.06
C GLN A 25 -18.80 -9.55 -7.68
N GLU A 26 -18.95 -9.55 -9.00
CA GLU A 26 -19.76 -10.54 -9.69
C GLU A 26 -19.12 -11.95 -9.68
N MET A 27 -17.79 -12.03 -9.63
CA MET A 27 -17.06 -13.29 -9.50
C MET A 27 -17.25 -13.97 -8.14
N PHE A 28 -17.57 -13.21 -7.09
CA PHE A 28 -17.84 -13.76 -5.74
C PHE A 28 -19.29 -14.19 -5.53
N ARG A 29 -20.18 -13.99 -6.51
CA ARG A 29 -21.58 -14.44 -6.39
C ARG A 29 -21.65 -15.97 -6.57
N PRO A 30 -22.48 -16.68 -5.79
CA PRO A 30 -22.55 -18.15 -5.80
C PRO A 30 -22.97 -18.76 -7.16
N ARG A 31 -23.52 -17.96 -8.07
CA ARG A 31 -23.80 -18.34 -9.46
C ARG A 31 -22.97 -17.49 -10.41
N VAL A 32 -21.67 -17.81 -10.53
CA VAL A 32 -20.76 -17.15 -11.49
C VAL A 32 -21.19 -17.45 -12.93
N ALA A 33 -21.70 -18.66 -13.18
CA ALA A 33 -22.22 -19.06 -14.47
C ALA A 33 -23.36 -20.07 -14.36
N SER A 34 -24.59 -19.60 -14.40
CA SER A 34 -25.77 -20.47 -14.51
C SER A 34 -26.01 -20.96 -15.95
N ASN A 35 -25.29 -20.41 -16.93
CA ASN A 35 -25.55 -20.58 -18.36
C ASN A 35 -24.32 -21.11 -19.12
N CYS A 36 -23.46 -21.89 -18.46
CA CYS A 36 -22.35 -22.56 -19.17
C CYS A 36 -22.90 -23.68 -20.06
N GLU A 37 -22.69 -23.52 -21.36
CA GLU A 37 -22.99 -24.51 -22.39
C GLU A 37 -21.89 -25.59 -22.41
N VAL A 38 -22.30 -26.86 -22.56
CA VAL A 38 -21.40 -28.00 -22.78
C VAL A 38 -20.81 -27.91 -24.19
N ASN A 39 -19.60 -28.45 -24.42
CA ASN A 39 -18.89 -28.41 -25.72
C ASN A 39 -18.52 -27.00 -26.23
N ARG A 40 -18.45 -26.01 -25.33
CA ARG A 40 -18.03 -24.64 -25.66
C ARG A 40 -17.01 -24.12 -24.65
N THR A 41 -16.00 -23.40 -25.15
CA THR A 41 -15.06 -22.68 -24.30
C THR A 41 -15.72 -21.42 -23.72
N HIS A 42 -15.67 -21.24 -22.41
CA HIS A 42 -16.14 -20.03 -21.72
C HIS A 42 -14.95 -19.26 -21.16
N VAL A 43 -14.83 -17.98 -21.53
CA VAL A 43 -13.72 -17.11 -21.10
C VAL A 43 -14.27 -15.99 -20.22
N PHE A 44 -13.83 -15.94 -18.96
CA PHE A 44 -14.17 -14.85 -18.04
C PHE A 44 -13.05 -13.80 -18.04
N ARG A 45 -13.38 -12.59 -18.44
CA ARG A 45 -12.50 -11.43 -18.37
C ARG A 45 -12.89 -10.60 -17.15
N VAL A 46 -11.97 -10.54 -16.19
CA VAL A 46 -12.19 -9.79 -14.96
C VAL A 46 -11.28 -8.58 -14.95
N LYS A 47 -11.89 -7.38 -14.91
CA LYS A 47 -11.11 -6.14 -14.78
C LYS A 47 -10.60 -6.03 -13.34
N ARG A 48 -9.27 -6.07 -13.18
CA ARG A 48 -8.63 -5.83 -11.89
C ARG A 48 -8.94 -4.42 -11.41
N ARG A 49 -9.23 -4.27 -10.12
CA ARG A 49 -9.39 -2.96 -9.47
C ARG A 49 -8.18 -2.65 -8.61
N THR A 50 -7.77 -1.40 -8.57
CA THR A 50 -6.67 -0.96 -7.70
C THR A 50 -7.26 -0.36 -6.42
N VAL A 51 -6.93 -0.93 -5.27
CA VAL A 51 -7.29 -0.40 -3.96
C VAL A 51 -6.00 -0.08 -3.22
N ALA A 52 -5.66 1.20 -3.12
CA ALA A 52 -4.46 1.62 -2.40
C ALA A 52 -4.67 1.54 -0.89
N ILE A 53 -3.65 1.06 -0.20
CA ILE A 53 -3.56 1.11 1.25
C ILE A 53 -2.63 2.26 1.61
N VAL A 54 -3.10 3.25 2.36
CA VAL A 54 -2.29 4.39 2.83
C VAL A 54 -2.06 4.22 4.32
N VAL A 55 -0.82 3.95 4.71
CA VAL A 55 -0.40 3.86 6.10
C VAL A 55 -0.02 5.25 6.60
N VAL A 56 -0.69 5.70 7.66
CA VAL A 56 -0.39 6.94 8.37
C VAL A 56 0.24 6.57 9.71
N PRO A 57 1.51 6.94 9.97
CA PRO A 57 2.19 6.60 11.19
C PRO A 57 1.59 7.35 12.38
N GLY A 58 2.03 6.99 13.59
CA GLY A 58 1.63 7.68 14.82
C GLY A 58 2.67 8.63 15.37
N VAL A 59 2.57 8.86 16.68
CA VAL A 59 3.40 9.79 17.44
C VAL A 59 4.89 9.53 17.19
N MET A 60 5.59 10.56 16.67
CA MET A 60 7.04 10.58 16.46
C MET A 60 7.59 9.51 15.50
N ALA A 61 6.74 8.84 14.73
CA ALA A 61 7.14 7.75 13.85
C ALA A 61 7.58 8.19 12.43
N SER A 62 7.32 9.45 12.05
CA SER A 62 7.84 10.00 10.80
C SER A 62 9.28 10.50 10.98
N ARG A 63 10.13 10.20 10.00
CA ARG A 63 11.52 10.69 9.92
C ARG A 63 11.53 12.11 9.35
N LEU A 64 12.21 13.02 10.03
CA LEU A 64 12.26 14.45 9.70
C LEU A 64 13.69 14.91 9.41
N SER A 65 13.82 15.79 8.44
CA SER A 65 15.03 16.53 8.10
C SER A 65 14.76 18.03 8.15
N ASN A 66 15.80 18.84 8.28
CA ASN A 66 15.68 20.28 8.03
C ASN A 66 15.50 20.56 6.54
N LEU A 67 15.35 21.84 6.17
CA LEU A 67 15.15 22.23 4.78
C LEU A 67 16.36 21.88 3.89
N ASP A 68 17.56 21.79 4.47
CA ASP A 68 18.82 21.40 3.82
C ASP A 68 19.01 19.88 3.69
N ASN A 69 18.02 19.08 4.09
CA ASN A 69 18.03 17.60 4.11
C ASN A 69 18.96 16.96 5.16
N GLU A 70 19.42 17.70 6.16
CA GLU A 70 20.11 17.12 7.30
C GLU A 70 19.09 16.49 8.26
N PRO A 71 19.36 15.30 8.81
CA PRO A 71 18.43 14.65 9.73
C PRO A 71 18.27 15.49 11.00
N VAL A 72 17.02 15.75 11.37
CA VAL A 72 16.68 16.36 12.67
C VAL A 72 15.99 15.36 13.56
N TRP A 73 15.25 14.40 13.02
CA TRP A 73 14.64 13.30 13.76
C TRP A 73 14.67 12.02 12.94
N ASP A 74 15.42 11.03 13.37
CA ASP A 74 15.54 9.75 12.65
C ASP A 74 15.69 8.57 13.63
N PRO A 75 14.56 7.95 14.04
CA PRO A 75 14.58 6.82 14.98
C PRO A 75 15.39 5.62 14.49
N ASP A 76 15.56 5.45 13.18
CA ASP A 76 16.37 4.37 12.61
C ASP A 76 17.88 4.62 12.78
N ASN A 77 18.29 5.87 13.07
CA ASN A 77 19.69 6.23 13.27
C ASN A 77 20.01 6.40 14.76
N LEU A 78 20.19 5.27 15.46
CA LEU A 78 20.44 5.23 16.91
C LEU A 78 21.64 6.08 17.35
N LYS A 79 22.72 6.12 16.56
CA LYS A 79 23.92 6.93 16.88
C LYS A 79 23.59 8.42 16.84
N PHE A 80 22.88 8.87 15.81
CA PHE A 80 22.38 10.24 15.72
C PHE A 80 21.44 10.54 16.88
N MET A 81 20.46 9.68 17.15
CA MET A 81 19.50 9.88 18.23
C MET A 81 20.19 9.99 19.60
N ALA A 82 21.16 9.13 19.89
CA ALA A 82 21.90 9.18 21.14
C ALA A 82 22.72 10.48 21.28
N ARG A 83 23.41 10.91 20.23
CA ARG A 83 24.20 12.16 20.25
C ARG A 83 23.33 13.42 20.31
N SER A 84 22.28 13.48 19.51
CA SER A 84 21.47 14.68 19.30
C SER A 84 20.39 14.86 20.36
N TYR A 85 19.91 13.77 20.97
CA TYR A 85 18.80 13.80 21.92
C TYR A 85 19.12 13.20 23.29
N PHE A 86 19.91 12.13 23.40
CA PHE A 86 20.16 11.53 24.72
C PHE A 86 21.26 12.27 25.50
N TRP A 87 22.43 12.50 24.89
CA TRP A 87 23.58 13.17 25.52
C TRP A 87 23.63 14.69 25.31
N CYS A 88 22.58 15.27 24.74
CA CYS A 88 22.55 16.68 24.39
C CYS A 88 21.75 17.50 25.41
N ALA A 89 22.16 18.75 25.66
CA ALA A 89 21.43 19.69 26.51
C ALA A 89 20.05 20.03 25.90
N PRO A 90 19.02 20.34 26.73
CA PRO A 90 17.67 20.64 26.25
C PRO A 90 17.60 21.74 25.17
N GLU A 91 18.37 22.82 25.32
CA GLU A 91 18.42 23.93 24.36
C GLU A 91 18.83 23.47 22.95
N LYS A 92 19.84 22.60 22.86
CA LYS A 92 20.30 22.07 21.57
C LYS A 92 19.26 21.16 20.91
N ARG A 93 18.43 20.45 21.68
CA ARG A 93 17.33 19.64 21.15
C ARG A 93 16.24 20.53 20.56
N TYR A 94 15.90 21.60 21.28
CA TYR A 94 14.95 22.61 20.81
C TYR A 94 15.44 23.28 19.52
N ASP A 95 16.71 23.68 19.48
CA ASP A 95 17.30 24.32 18.30
C ASP A 95 17.32 23.40 17.08
N LEU A 96 17.63 22.12 17.29
CA LEU A 96 17.65 21.11 16.23
C LEU A 96 16.26 20.85 15.66
N LEU A 97 15.27 20.64 16.53
CA LEU A 97 13.93 20.23 16.10
C LEU A 97 13.07 21.43 15.70
N ILE A 98 13.13 22.55 16.41
CA ILE A 98 12.16 23.65 16.27
C ILE A 98 12.67 24.78 15.37
N LYS A 99 13.90 25.26 15.55
CA LYS A 99 14.37 26.52 14.92
C LYS A 99 14.67 26.42 13.42
N LYS A 100 15.14 25.28 12.91
CA LYS A 100 15.66 25.14 11.53
C LYS A 100 14.62 24.77 10.47
N GLY A 101 13.33 24.76 10.82
CA GLY A 101 12.27 24.21 9.96
C GLY A 101 12.42 22.70 9.79
N ARG A 102 11.35 22.05 9.30
CA ARG A 102 11.28 20.59 9.19
C ARG A 102 10.56 20.19 7.91
N LYS A 103 10.95 19.04 7.38
CA LYS A 103 10.23 18.32 6.33
C LYS A 103 10.42 16.83 6.51
N VAL A 104 9.45 16.05 6.06
CA VAL A 104 9.52 14.59 6.04
C VAL A 104 10.63 14.15 5.09
N MET A 105 11.41 13.16 5.52
CA MET A 105 12.49 12.61 4.70
C MET A 105 11.91 11.88 3.48
N ALA A 106 12.36 12.28 2.29
CA ALA A 106 11.92 11.67 1.04
C ALA A 106 12.78 10.47 0.59
N ARG A 107 13.95 10.29 1.20
CA ARG A 107 14.94 9.26 0.85
C ARG A 107 15.32 8.43 2.06
N GLY A 108 15.55 7.15 1.85
CA GLY A 108 16.01 6.23 2.88
C GLY A 108 17.18 5.37 2.40
N ASP A 109 17.46 4.32 3.16
CA ASP A 109 18.50 3.35 2.82
C ASP A 109 18.03 2.43 1.70
N GLN A 110 18.71 2.47 0.56
CA GLN A 110 18.35 1.69 -0.62
C GLN A 110 18.45 0.17 -0.37
N GLU A 111 19.34 -0.28 0.52
CA GLU A 111 19.44 -1.69 0.86
C GLU A 111 18.19 -2.18 1.61
N LYS A 112 17.58 -1.32 2.45
CA LYS A 112 16.32 -1.62 3.13
C LYS A 112 15.16 -1.79 2.14
N TYR A 113 15.21 -1.13 0.98
CA TYR A 113 14.16 -1.15 -0.03
C TYR A 113 14.42 -2.05 -1.23
N LYS A 114 15.50 -2.84 -1.22
CA LYS A 114 15.90 -3.69 -2.36
C LYS A 114 14.77 -4.59 -2.90
N ASN A 115 13.92 -5.11 -2.02
CA ASN A 115 12.79 -5.97 -2.39
C ASN A 115 11.52 -5.16 -2.77
N TYR A 116 11.54 -3.84 -2.59
CA TYR A 116 10.42 -2.93 -2.77
C TYR A 116 10.84 -1.71 -3.61
N PRO A 117 11.07 -1.86 -4.92
CA PRO A 117 11.66 -0.81 -5.77
C PRO A 117 10.83 0.47 -5.88
N LYS A 118 9.54 0.44 -5.50
CA LYS A 118 8.65 1.62 -5.46
C LYS A 118 8.46 2.18 -4.06
N ALA A 119 9.21 1.72 -3.06
CA ALA A 119 9.04 2.12 -1.66
C ALA A 119 9.19 3.64 -1.47
N GLU A 120 10.23 4.25 -2.03
CA GLU A 120 10.45 5.70 -1.91
C GLU A 120 9.36 6.50 -2.64
N GLU A 121 8.99 6.12 -3.86
CA GLU A 121 7.88 6.73 -4.61
C GLU A 121 6.56 6.68 -3.83
N ARG A 122 6.38 5.62 -3.04
CA ARG A 122 5.21 5.37 -2.20
C ARG A 122 5.33 5.98 -0.80
N GLY A 123 6.41 6.71 -0.52
CA GLY A 123 6.60 7.46 0.72
C GLY A 123 7.15 6.66 1.91
N TRP A 124 7.62 5.42 1.71
CA TRP A 124 8.11 4.56 2.79
C TRP A 124 9.33 5.14 3.51
N ALA A 125 10.13 5.93 2.81
CA ALA A 125 11.30 6.62 3.36
C ALA A 125 10.97 7.62 4.48
N GLY A 126 9.74 8.13 4.50
CA GLY A 126 9.29 9.11 5.48
C GLY A 126 8.94 8.51 6.85
N LEU A 127 8.91 7.18 6.97
CA LEU A 127 8.57 6.48 8.21
C LEU A 127 9.81 5.82 8.82
N ALA A 128 9.81 5.65 10.14
CA ALA A 128 10.81 4.84 10.83
C ALA A 128 10.69 3.38 10.38
N TRP A 129 11.66 2.94 9.58
CA TRP A 129 11.67 1.63 8.95
C TRP A 129 11.63 0.52 9.99
N ASP A 130 12.39 0.63 11.07
CA ASP A 130 12.55 -0.48 12.01
C ASP A 130 11.21 -0.82 12.71
N TYR A 131 10.27 0.13 12.75
CA TYR A 131 8.91 -0.07 13.22
C TYR A 131 7.95 -0.51 12.11
N PHE A 132 7.99 0.13 10.94
CA PHE A 132 6.98 -0.04 9.89
C PHE A 132 7.33 -1.08 8.82
N ALA A 133 8.58 -1.55 8.73
CA ALA A 133 9.03 -2.49 7.70
C ALA A 133 8.18 -3.75 7.63
N LYS A 134 7.92 -4.38 8.78
CA LYS A 134 7.12 -5.60 8.85
C LYS A 134 5.68 -5.38 8.41
N LEU A 135 5.09 -4.25 8.79
CA LEU A 135 3.72 -3.90 8.41
C LEU A 135 3.63 -3.58 6.91
N LEU A 136 4.47 -2.68 6.43
CA LEU A 136 4.49 -2.23 5.03
C LEU A 136 4.81 -3.40 4.09
N GLY A 137 5.87 -4.16 4.39
CA GLY A 137 6.24 -5.36 3.65
C GLY A 137 5.16 -6.44 3.73
N GLY A 138 4.61 -6.70 4.93
CA GLY A 138 3.54 -7.68 5.12
C GLY A 138 2.29 -7.37 4.31
N LEU A 139 1.86 -6.11 4.27
CA LEU A 139 0.72 -5.67 3.44
C LEU A 139 1.04 -5.75 1.95
N GLN A 140 2.25 -5.32 1.55
CA GLN A 140 2.67 -5.31 0.15
C GLN A 140 2.77 -6.74 -0.41
N ASP A 141 3.30 -7.66 0.38
CA ASP A 141 3.56 -9.06 0.00
C ASP A 141 2.38 -9.98 0.31
N TRP A 142 1.31 -9.46 0.93
CA TRP A 142 0.19 -10.26 1.40
C TRP A 142 -0.39 -11.17 0.30
N ASN A 143 -0.15 -12.47 0.39
CA ASN A 143 -0.55 -13.42 -0.64
C ASN A 143 -1.98 -13.91 -0.38
N THR A 144 -2.96 -13.18 -0.91
CA THR A 144 -4.39 -13.49 -0.76
C THR A 144 -5.00 -13.82 -2.13
N PRO A 145 -5.97 -14.76 -2.22
CA PRO A 145 -6.75 -14.98 -3.44
C PRO A 145 -7.40 -13.71 -4.00
N LEU A 146 -7.63 -12.69 -3.15
CA LEU A 146 -8.14 -11.39 -3.58
C LEU A 146 -7.20 -10.68 -4.56
N LYS A 147 -5.88 -10.93 -4.53
CA LYS A 147 -4.93 -10.31 -5.46
C LYS A 147 -5.15 -10.75 -6.91
N VAL A 148 -5.87 -11.85 -7.17
CA VAL A 148 -6.31 -12.22 -8.52
C VAL A 148 -7.20 -11.14 -9.12
N PHE A 149 -7.99 -10.46 -8.28
CA PHE A 149 -8.97 -9.47 -8.69
C PHE A 149 -8.60 -8.02 -8.33
N LEU A 150 -7.67 -7.85 -7.38
CA LEU A 150 -7.29 -6.56 -6.82
C LEU A 150 -5.78 -6.32 -6.93
N ASP A 151 -5.40 -5.11 -7.29
CA ASP A 151 -4.05 -4.59 -7.09
C ASP A 151 -4.06 -3.77 -5.78
N LEU A 152 -3.16 -4.10 -4.86
CA LEU A 152 -3.11 -3.53 -3.50
C LEU A 152 -1.79 -2.79 -3.26
N PRO A 153 -1.53 -1.66 -3.93
CA PRO A 153 -0.31 -0.90 -3.68
C PRO A 153 -0.34 -0.27 -2.28
N VAL A 154 0.76 -0.43 -1.53
CA VAL A 154 0.90 0.13 -0.18
C VAL A 154 1.70 1.42 -0.22
N TYR A 155 1.05 2.52 0.12
CA TYR A 155 1.62 3.85 0.31
C TYR A 155 1.82 4.13 1.80
N ALA A 156 2.77 5.01 2.10
CA ALA A 156 3.01 5.52 3.44
C ALA A 156 3.04 7.04 3.40
N PHE A 157 2.33 7.67 4.34
CA PHE A 157 2.26 9.11 4.48
C PHE A 157 2.94 9.53 5.77
N GLY A 158 4.23 9.88 5.69
CA GLY A 158 4.90 10.58 6.78
C GLY A 158 4.43 12.02 6.86
N TYR A 159 4.35 12.56 8.07
CA TYR A 159 3.99 13.96 8.35
C TYR A 159 4.90 14.57 9.42
N ASP A 160 4.99 15.90 9.47
CA ASP A 160 5.65 16.60 10.57
C ASP A 160 4.77 16.49 11.82
N TRP A 161 5.11 15.54 12.69
CA TRP A 161 4.37 15.27 13.92
C TRP A 161 4.56 16.36 15.00
N VAL A 162 5.45 17.33 14.77
CA VAL A 162 5.60 18.52 15.62
C VAL A 162 4.57 19.60 15.26
N ASP A 163 4.09 19.59 14.02
CA ASP A 163 3.14 20.58 13.51
C ASP A 163 1.68 20.21 13.84
N SER A 164 0.75 21.11 13.53
CA SER A 164 -0.68 20.89 13.72
C SER A 164 -1.18 19.65 12.95
N CYS A 165 -2.03 18.87 13.61
CA CYS A 165 -2.75 17.78 12.97
C CYS A 165 -3.66 18.26 11.82
N GLU A 166 -4.13 19.51 11.86
CA GLU A 166 -4.95 20.10 10.79
C GLU A 166 -4.15 20.27 9.49
N VAL A 167 -2.91 20.76 9.61
CA VAL A 167 -1.97 20.89 8.50
C VAL A 167 -1.66 19.49 7.95
N SER A 168 -1.37 18.54 8.83
CA SER A 168 -1.09 17.15 8.46
C SER A 168 -2.27 16.48 7.74
N GLY A 169 -3.50 16.73 8.18
CA GLY A 169 -4.71 16.24 7.52
C GLY A 169 -4.93 16.83 6.13
N THR A 170 -4.63 18.12 5.96
CA THR A 170 -4.67 18.79 4.65
C THR A 170 -3.63 18.20 3.70
N LEU A 171 -2.40 17.98 4.18
CA LEU A 171 -1.33 17.36 3.41
C LEU A 171 -1.63 15.89 3.07
N LEU A 172 -2.27 15.14 3.97
CA LEU A 172 -2.72 13.77 3.69
C LEU A 172 -3.74 13.75 2.57
N LYS A 173 -4.73 14.65 2.60
CA LYS A 173 -5.71 14.79 1.53
C LYS A 173 -5.02 15.08 0.19
N GLN A 174 -4.07 16.02 0.18
CA GLN A 174 -3.32 16.35 -1.03
C GLN A 174 -2.49 15.17 -1.54
N PHE A 175 -1.81 14.46 -0.64
CA PHE A 175 -1.06 13.25 -0.96
C PHE A 175 -1.94 12.18 -1.63
N ILE A 176 -3.14 11.95 -1.09
CA ILE A 176 -4.10 10.99 -1.66
C ILE A 176 -4.54 11.43 -3.06
N LEU A 177 -4.86 12.71 -3.26
CA LEU A 177 -5.36 13.21 -4.55
C LEU A 177 -4.28 13.25 -5.64
N GLU A 178 -3.04 13.58 -5.29
CA GLU A 178 -1.99 13.85 -6.28
C GLU A 178 -1.05 12.65 -6.51
N LYS A 179 -0.78 11.84 -5.48
CA LYS A 179 0.24 10.77 -5.55
C LYS A 179 -0.35 9.37 -5.59
N VAL A 180 -1.50 9.14 -4.96
CA VAL A 180 -2.07 7.79 -4.88
C VAL A 180 -2.79 7.43 -6.17
N LYS A 181 -2.22 6.49 -6.92
CA LYS A 181 -2.79 5.98 -8.17
C LYS A 181 -3.63 4.73 -7.89
N ALA A 182 -4.92 4.89 -7.58
CA ALA A 182 -5.86 3.79 -7.32
C ALA A 182 -7.32 4.17 -7.58
N ASP A 183 -8.18 3.17 -7.79
CA ASP A 183 -9.63 3.37 -7.93
C ASP A 183 -10.29 3.68 -6.58
N ASN A 184 -9.76 3.11 -5.50
CA ASN A 184 -10.23 3.33 -4.13
C ASN A 184 -9.04 3.42 -3.18
N VAL A 185 -9.23 4.06 -2.04
CA VAL A 185 -8.19 4.27 -1.02
C VAL A 185 -8.71 3.84 0.34
N SER A 186 -7.92 3.03 1.03
CA SER A 186 -8.14 2.64 2.42
C SER A 186 -7.02 3.22 3.28
N VAL A 187 -7.39 4.06 4.26
CA VAL A 187 -6.44 4.74 5.14
C VAL A 187 -6.36 3.98 6.47
N TYR A 188 -5.14 3.67 6.91
CA TYR A 188 -4.87 3.03 8.20
C TYR A 188 -3.98 3.96 9.03
N GLY A 189 -4.57 4.56 10.07
CA GLY A 189 -3.87 5.45 10.99
C GLY A 189 -3.60 4.80 12.33
N PHE A 190 -2.45 5.12 12.91
CA PHE A 190 -2.08 4.80 14.29
C PHE A 190 -2.06 6.11 15.07
N LEU A 191 -3.11 6.42 15.82
CA LEU A 191 -3.22 7.64 16.64
C LEU A 191 -2.97 7.31 18.12
#